data_AF-A0A2N1UV75-F1
#
_entry.id   AF-A0A2N1UV75-F1
#
_cell.length_a   1.000
_cell.length_b   1.000
_cell.length_c   1.000
_cell.angle_alpha   90.00
_cell.angle_beta   90.00
_cell.angle_gamma   90.00
#
_symmetry.space_group_name_H-M   'P 1'
#
loop_
_entity.id
_entity.type
_entity.pdbx_description
1 polymer ?
#
loop_
_entity_poly.entity_id
_entity_poly.type
_entity_poly.pdbx_seq_one_letter_code
_entity_poly.pdbx_strand_id
1 'polypeptide(L)'
;MPKHILFPTDFSVPSQVCTEFVIDIAKSSQSKVTLLHSFQPESQTDIATLLQSKAYLDMMEEIQARANQRLAQLKQQFEAAGIQCEALCLRGHAGEVTVETARKQDCDLIVMGRRGLGAMSSLLLGSVSNHVLHHAECPVMIVPFERKS
;
A
#
# COMPACT_ATOMS: atom_id res chain seq x y z
N MET A 1 19.21 6.96 -9.00
CA MET A 1 18.51 5.90 -8.24
C MET A 1 17.56 6.58 -7.27
N PRO A 2 16.38 5.99 -6.96
CA PRO A 2 15.44 6.59 -6.01
C PRO A 2 16.11 6.78 -4.65
N LYS A 3 15.68 7.79 -3.89
CA LYS A 3 16.10 7.99 -2.49
C LYS A 3 14.97 7.68 -1.51
N HIS A 4 13.72 7.79 -1.98
CA HIS A 4 12.54 7.46 -1.20
C HIS A 4 11.55 6.64 -2.02
N ILE A 5 11.27 5.43 -1.52
CA ILE A 5 10.30 4.50 -2.11
C ILE A 5 9.00 4.51 -1.31
N LEU A 6 7.87 4.69 -1.98
CA LEU A 6 6.55 4.42 -1.42
C LEU A 6 6.13 3.00 -1.78
N PHE A 7 5.75 2.21 -0.78
CA PHE A 7 5.24 0.85 -0.94
C PHE A 7 3.82 0.72 -0.37
N PRO A 8 2.77 0.95 -1.20
CA PRO A 8 1.40 0.66 -0.82
C PRO A 8 1.15 -0.86 -0.74
N THR A 9 0.50 -1.29 0.34
CA THR A 9 0.17 -2.69 0.60
C THR A 9 -1.28 -2.87 1.03
N ASP A 10 -1.93 -3.92 0.52
CA ASP A 10 -3.23 -4.42 0.98
C ASP A 10 -3.08 -5.68 1.87
N PHE A 11 -1.85 -6.01 2.27
CA PHE A 11 -1.45 -7.23 2.98
C PHE A 11 -1.76 -8.54 2.25
N SER A 12 -2.12 -8.48 0.97
CA SER A 12 -2.38 -9.68 0.17
C SER A 12 -1.09 -10.44 -0.14
N VAL A 13 -1.22 -11.72 -0.52
CA VAL A 13 -0.08 -12.56 -0.93
C VAL A 13 0.76 -11.91 -2.05
N PRO A 14 0.17 -11.35 -3.13
CA PRO A 14 0.96 -10.62 -4.13
C PRO A 14 1.74 -9.43 -3.54
N SER A 15 1.13 -8.68 -2.61
CA SER A 15 1.85 -7.60 -1.93
C SER A 15 2.98 -8.13 -1.05
N GLN A 16 2.81 -9.29 -0.39
CA GLN A 16 3.87 -9.89 0.41
C GLN A 16 5.05 -10.36 -0.43
N VAL A 17 4.80 -10.93 -1.62
CA VAL A 17 5.87 -11.29 -2.57
C VAL A 17 6.60 -10.04 -3.07
N CYS A 18 5.90 -8.93 -3.25
CA CYS A 18 6.52 -7.66 -3.62
C CYS A 18 7.48 -7.12 -2.53
N THR A 19 7.32 -7.50 -1.27
CA THR A 19 8.16 -7.02 -0.16
C THR A 19 9.64 -7.29 -0.37
N GLU A 20 10.01 -8.53 -0.74
CA GLU A 20 11.42 -8.91 -0.94
C GLU A 20 12.06 -8.07 -2.04
N PHE A 21 11.33 -7.86 -3.14
CA PHE A 21 11.79 -7.03 -4.25
C PHE A 21 12.00 -5.56 -3.84
N VAL A 22 11.09 -4.99 -3.03
CA VAL A 22 11.24 -3.63 -2.51
C VAL A 22 12.46 -3.53 -1.59
N ILE A 23 12.71 -4.55 -0.76
CA ILE A 23 13.91 -4.61 0.11
C ILE A 23 15.19 -4.58 -0.73
N ASP A 24 15.26 -5.37 -1.80
CA ASP A 24 16.45 -5.43 -2.66
C ASP A 24 16.74 -4.11 -3.36
N ILE A 25 15.70 -3.45 -3.88
CA ILE A 25 15.85 -2.12 -4.50
C ILE A 25 16.23 -1.07 -3.46
N ALA A 26 15.58 -1.07 -2.30
CA ALA A 26 15.88 -0.12 -1.24
C ALA A 26 17.33 -0.25 -0.75
N LYS A 27 17.82 -1.48 -0.56
CA LYS A 27 19.23 -1.75 -0.21
C LYS A 27 20.20 -1.26 -1.26
N SER A 28 19.99 -1.66 -2.53
CA SER A 28 20.91 -1.32 -3.62
C SER A 28 20.95 0.18 -3.94
N SER A 29 19.85 0.89 -3.69
CA SER A 29 19.74 2.35 -3.88
C SER A 29 19.99 3.17 -2.62
N GLN A 30 20.15 2.53 -1.45
CA GLN A 30 20.18 3.19 -0.14
C GLN A 30 18.94 4.07 0.12
N SER A 31 17.78 3.65 -0.39
CA SER A 31 16.52 4.36 -0.21
C SER A 31 15.94 4.17 1.18
N LYS A 32 15.29 5.20 1.72
CA LYS A 32 14.27 5.01 2.76
C LYS A 32 12.96 4.51 2.14
N VAL A 33 12.15 3.83 2.93
CA VAL A 33 10.85 3.28 2.51
C VAL A 33 9.72 3.85 3.36
N THR A 34 8.64 4.28 2.73
CA THR A 34 7.35 4.48 3.41
C THR A 34 6.41 3.35 3.04
N LEU A 35 5.98 2.59 4.04
CA LEU A 35 4.89 1.64 3.91
C LEU A 35 3.57 2.38 4.02
N LEU A 36 2.64 2.09 3.11
CA LEU A 36 1.32 2.71 3.10
C LEU A 36 0.23 1.65 3.08
N HIS A 37 -0.70 1.74 4.03
CA HIS A 37 -1.98 1.06 3.93
C HIS A 37 -3.10 2.09 3.88
N SER A 38 -4.08 1.85 3.01
CA SER A 38 -5.29 2.65 2.95
C SER A 38 -6.50 1.81 3.30
N PHE A 39 -7.41 2.35 4.09
CA PHE A 39 -8.69 1.71 4.37
C PHE A 39 -9.85 2.66 4.06
N GLN A 40 -10.89 2.13 3.44
CA GLN A 40 -12.13 2.83 3.18
C GLN A 40 -13.29 1.88 3.49
N PRO A 41 -14.27 2.29 4.29
CA PRO A 41 -15.50 1.55 4.41
C PRO A 41 -16.27 1.67 3.10
N GLU A 42 -16.52 0.54 2.44
CA GLU A 42 -17.46 0.47 1.32
C GLU A 42 -18.88 0.60 1.87
N SER A 43 -19.59 1.70 1.64
CA SER A 43 -21.04 1.66 1.75
C SER A 43 -21.73 2.71 0.89
N GLN A 44 -22.64 2.25 0.05
CA GLN A 44 -23.67 3.06 -0.63
C GLN A 44 -24.94 3.26 0.24
N THR A 45 -24.94 2.86 1.51
CA THR A 45 -26.13 2.96 2.39
C THR A 45 -25.97 4.14 3.33
N ASP A 46 -26.95 5.05 3.40
CA ASP A 46 -26.95 6.34 4.14
C ASP A 46 -26.11 6.31 5.43
N ILE A 47 -24.82 6.59 5.24
CA ILE A 47 -23.79 6.32 6.23
C ILE A 47 -23.90 7.34 7.37
N ALA A 48 -24.47 8.52 7.13
CA ALA A 48 -24.57 9.62 8.08
C ALA A 48 -25.16 9.21 9.45
N THR A 49 -26.14 8.29 9.47
CA THR A 49 -26.81 7.84 10.69
C THR A 49 -26.03 6.74 11.43
N LEU A 50 -25.31 5.87 10.72
CA LEU A 50 -24.47 4.82 11.31
C LEU A 50 -23.09 5.36 11.74
N LEU A 51 -22.54 6.33 11.01
CA LEU A 51 -21.23 6.97 11.26
C LEU A 51 -21.15 7.68 12.62
N GLN A 52 -22.29 8.13 13.16
CA GLN A 52 -22.36 8.78 14.48
C GLN A 52 -22.62 7.78 15.62
N SER A 53 -22.80 6.49 15.32
CA SER A 53 -22.96 5.47 16.35
C SER A 53 -21.60 5.08 16.92
N LYS A 54 -21.52 4.96 18.26
CA LYS A 54 -20.32 4.49 18.95
C LYS A 54 -19.78 3.17 18.37
N ALA A 55 -20.68 2.25 18.01
CA ALA A 55 -20.32 0.96 17.42
C ALA A 55 -19.55 1.10 16.08
N TYR A 56 -19.89 2.08 15.25
CA TYR A 56 -19.15 2.34 14.02
C TYR A 56 -17.75 2.90 14.31
N LEU A 57 -17.63 3.83 15.25
CA LEU A 57 -16.34 4.41 15.65
C LEU A 57 -15.42 3.33 16.23
N ASP A 58 -15.93 2.51 17.14
CA ASP A 58 -15.20 1.38 17.74
C ASP A 58 -14.72 0.40 16.64
N MET A 59 -15.60 0.05 15.68
CA MET A 59 -15.24 -0.80 14.53
C MET A 59 -14.14 -0.19 13.65
N MET A 60 -14.19 1.11 13.39
CA MET A 60 -13.16 1.81 12.60
C MET A 60 -11.82 1.83 13.33
N GLU A 61 -11.84 2.11 14.63
CA GLU A 61 -10.65 2.08 15.47
C GLU A 61 -10.01 0.69 15.49
N GLU A 62 -10.83 -0.37 15.58
CA GLU A 62 -10.35 -1.76 15.47
C GLU A 62 -9.72 -2.06 14.11
N ILE A 63 -10.35 -1.65 13.01
CA ILE A 63 -9.82 -1.85 11.65
C ILE A 63 -8.46 -1.15 11.50
N GLN A 64 -8.40 0.11 11.93
CA GLN A 64 -7.17 0.91 11.94
C GLN A 64 -6.08 0.26 12.80
N ALA A 65 -6.41 -0.18 14.01
CA ALA A 65 -5.47 -0.79 14.94
C ALA A 65 -4.89 -2.09 14.37
N ARG A 66 -5.72 -2.95 13.78
CA ARG A 66 -5.28 -4.20 13.12
C ARG A 66 -4.38 -3.91 11.92
N ALA A 67 -4.70 -2.90 11.12
CA ALA A 67 -3.85 -2.49 10.00
C ALA A 67 -2.50 -1.94 10.47
N ASN A 68 -2.49 -1.11 11.52
CA ASN A 68 -1.28 -0.60 12.15
C ASN A 68 -0.40 -1.73 12.69
N GLN A 69 -0.98 -2.75 13.31
CA GLN A 69 -0.24 -3.91 13.79
C GLN A 69 0.46 -4.66 12.65
N ARG A 70 -0.24 -4.87 11.53
CA ARG A 70 0.35 -5.53 10.33
C ARG A 70 1.45 -4.68 9.69
N LEU A 71 1.23 -3.36 9.61
CA LEU A 71 2.26 -2.44 9.14
C LEU A 71 3.49 -2.43 10.05
N ALA A 72 3.32 -2.49 11.37
CA ALA A 72 4.43 -2.57 12.31
C ALA A 72 5.27 -3.84 12.10
N GLN A 73 4.61 -4.99 11.87
CA GLN A 73 5.30 -6.24 11.54
C GLN A 73 6.07 -6.14 10.22
N LEU A 74 5.46 -5.55 9.18
CA LEU A 74 6.13 -5.36 7.90
C LEU A 74 7.30 -4.38 8.04
N LYS A 75 7.13 -3.28 8.77
CA LYS A 75 8.18 -2.31 9.07
C LYS A 75 9.39 -2.97 9.71
N GLN A 76 9.18 -3.86 10.69
CA GLN A 76 10.26 -4.62 11.32
C GLN A 76 11.07 -5.46 10.33
N GLN A 77 10.44 -6.00 9.28
CA GLN A 77 11.17 -6.74 8.23
C GLN A 77 12.12 -5.83 7.45
N PHE A 78 11.68 -4.61 7.11
CA PHE A 78 12.52 -3.61 6.45
C PHE A 78 13.66 -3.12 7.36
N GLU A 79 13.36 -2.83 8.63
CA GLU A 79 14.36 -2.38 9.60
C GLU A 79 15.41 -3.46 9.90
N ALA A 80 15.00 -4.73 10.03
CA ALA A 80 15.91 -5.86 10.17
C ALA A 80 16.82 -6.03 8.93
N ALA A 81 16.36 -5.56 7.78
CA ALA A 81 17.13 -5.53 6.54
C ALA A 81 18.03 -4.28 6.42
N GLY A 82 18.09 -3.42 7.44
CA GLY A 82 18.91 -2.20 7.48
C GLY A 82 18.32 -1.00 6.74
N ILE A 83 17.01 -1.02 6.46
CA ILE A 83 16.33 0.04 5.70
C ILE A 83 15.61 0.98 6.66
N GLN A 84 15.78 2.29 6.49
CA GLN A 84 14.98 3.30 7.18
C GLN A 84 13.53 3.19 6.73
N CYS A 85 12.61 2.90 7.65
CA CYS A 85 11.23 2.56 7.30
C CYS A 85 10.21 3.34 8.14
N GLU A 86 9.31 4.06 7.46
CA GLU A 86 8.11 4.67 8.03
C GLU A 86 6.88 3.83 7.67
N ALA A 87 5.85 3.85 8.51
CA ALA A 87 4.59 3.20 8.22
C ALA A 87 3.42 4.17 8.43
N LEU A 88 2.58 4.28 7.40
CA LEU A 88 1.40 5.13 7.37
C LEU A 88 0.16 4.27 7.12
N CYS A 89 -0.88 4.49 7.93
CA CYS A 89 -2.19 3.92 7.68
C CYS A 89 -3.20 5.06 7.61
N LEU A 90 -3.74 5.28 6.40
CA LEU A 90 -4.54 6.44 6.08
C LEU A 90 -5.94 6.03 5.62
N ARG A 91 -6.93 6.86 5.90
CA ARG A 91 -8.29 6.64 5.42
C ARG A 91 -8.46 7.19 4.01
N GLY A 92 -9.08 6.43 3.12
CA GLY A 92 -9.45 6.88 1.77
C GLY A 92 -9.27 5.82 0.69
N HIS A 93 -9.61 6.17 -0.54
CA HIS A 93 -9.44 5.29 -1.69
C HIS A 93 -7.95 5.04 -1.97
N ALA A 94 -7.56 3.78 -2.11
CA ALA A 94 -6.16 3.38 -2.18
C ALA A 94 -5.35 4.10 -3.26
N GLY A 95 -5.93 4.30 -4.44
CA GLY A 95 -5.26 5.00 -5.54
C GLY A 95 -4.95 6.46 -5.21
N GLU A 96 -5.94 7.17 -4.66
CA GLU A 96 -5.84 8.60 -4.35
C GLU A 96 -4.87 8.83 -3.20
N VAL A 97 -5.03 8.06 -2.11
CA VAL A 97 -4.15 8.12 -0.94
C VAL A 97 -2.71 7.82 -1.33
N THR A 98 -2.48 6.85 -2.23
CA THR A 98 -1.13 6.52 -2.72
C THR A 98 -0.49 7.70 -3.46
N VAL A 99 -1.20 8.27 -4.44
CA VAL A 99 -0.70 9.41 -5.25
C VAL A 99 -0.45 10.63 -4.37
N GLU A 100 -1.39 10.96 -3.47
CA GLU A 100 -1.23 12.08 -2.56
C GLU A 100 -0.07 11.89 -1.59
N THR A 101 0.11 10.68 -1.06
CA THR A 101 1.21 10.39 -0.13
C THR A 101 2.55 10.50 -0.83
N ALA A 102 2.67 9.94 -2.05
CA ALA A 102 3.88 10.04 -2.85
C ALA A 102 4.28 11.50 -3.09
N ARG A 103 3.31 12.36 -3.44
CA ARG A 103 3.54 13.79 -3.60
C ARG A 103 3.90 14.50 -2.29
N LYS A 104 3.16 14.23 -1.21
CA LYS A 104 3.36 14.90 0.10
C LYS A 104 4.69 14.54 0.77
N GLN A 105 5.21 13.35 0.50
CA GLN A 105 6.48 12.89 1.07
C GLN A 105 7.67 12.97 0.11
N ASP A 106 7.49 13.58 -1.08
CA ASP A 106 8.51 13.67 -2.13
C ASP A 106 9.11 12.30 -2.48
N CYS A 107 8.26 11.29 -2.67
CA CYS A 107 8.71 9.95 -3.05
C CYS A 107 9.18 9.91 -4.50
N ASP A 108 10.34 9.32 -4.75
CA ASP A 108 10.95 9.22 -6.08
C ASP A 108 10.53 7.97 -6.86
N LEU A 109 9.86 7.03 -6.20
CA LEU A 109 9.41 5.77 -6.79
C LEU A 109 8.23 5.19 -5.99
N ILE A 110 7.19 4.77 -6.69
CA ILE A 110 6.12 3.94 -6.13
C ILE A 110 6.34 2.50 -6.60
N VAL A 111 6.40 1.54 -5.69
CA VAL A 111 6.48 0.11 -6.04
C VAL A 111 5.19 -0.56 -5.61
N MET A 112 4.52 -1.26 -6.53
CA MET A 112 3.26 -1.95 -6.25
C MET A 112 3.30 -3.38 -6.75
N GLY A 113 2.73 -4.30 -5.97
CA GLY A 113 2.44 -5.64 -6.46
C GLY A 113 1.34 -5.62 -7.51
N ARG A 114 1.43 -6.49 -8.52
CA ARG A 114 0.33 -6.78 -9.44
C ARG A 114 -0.68 -7.69 -8.73
N ARG A 115 -1.98 -7.40 -8.87
CA ARG A 115 -3.03 -8.34 -8.45
C ARG A 115 -2.83 -9.69 -9.17
N GLY A 116 -2.88 -10.80 -8.43
CA GLY A 116 -2.66 -12.14 -9.00
C GLY A 116 -3.71 -12.53 -10.04
N LEU A 117 -3.29 -13.27 -11.06
CA LEU A 117 -4.09 -13.69 -12.24
C LEU A 117 -5.39 -14.45 -11.89
N GLY A 118 -5.54 -14.99 -10.68
CA GLY A 118 -6.71 -15.75 -10.24
C GLY A 118 -7.92 -14.92 -9.77
N ALA A 119 -7.76 -13.61 -9.53
CA ALA A 119 -8.86 -12.78 -9.03
C ALA A 119 -9.72 -12.18 -10.17
N MET A 120 -9.11 -11.81 -11.30
CA MET A 120 -9.78 -11.27 -12.49
C MET A 120 -8.84 -11.45 -13.71
N SER A 121 -8.82 -12.63 -14.33
CA SER A 121 -7.87 -12.98 -15.41
C SER A 121 -7.94 -12.07 -16.65
N SER A 122 -8.97 -11.22 -16.77
CA SER A 122 -9.15 -10.27 -17.88
C SER A 122 -8.65 -8.84 -17.61
N LEU A 123 -8.34 -8.46 -16.35
CA LEU A 123 -7.81 -7.14 -16.03
C LEU A 123 -6.29 -7.22 -15.82
N LEU A 124 -5.52 -6.81 -16.83
CA LEU A 124 -4.05 -6.85 -16.79
C LEU A 124 -3.47 -6.03 -15.64
N LEU A 125 -4.15 -4.95 -15.23
CA LEU A 125 -3.83 -4.06 -14.11
C LEU A 125 -5.05 -3.91 -13.19
N GLY A 126 -4.86 -4.03 -11.88
CA GLY A 126 -5.93 -3.77 -10.89
C GLY A 126 -6.33 -2.29 -10.88
N SER A 127 -7.56 -1.97 -10.43
CA SER A 127 -8.08 -0.59 -10.42
C SER A 127 -7.18 0.41 -9.70
N VAL A 128 -6.56 0.01 -8.58
CA VAL A 128 -5.63 0.85 -7.81
C VAL A 128 -4.35 1.12 -8.60
N SER A 129 -3.66 0.07 -9.08
CA SER A 129 -2.44 0.22 -9.87
C SER A 129 -2.69 1.03 -11.14
N ASN A 130 -3.84 0.83 -11.79
CA ASN A 130 -4.24 1.62 -12.96
C ASN A 130 -4.43 3.10 -12.59
N HIS A 131 -5.13 3.40 -11.49
CA HIS A 131 -5.28 4.77 -11.02
C HIS A 131 -3.93 5.42 -10.73
N VAL A 132 -3.05 4.75 -9.99
CA VAL A 132 -1.72 5.27 -9.65
C VAL A 132 -0.88 5.53 -10.90
N LEU A 133 -0.87 4.62 -11.87
CA LEU A 133 -0.14 4.79 -13.14
C LEU A 133 -0.56 6.03 -13.93
N HIS A 134 -1.83 6.44 -13.83
CA HIS A 134 -2.34 7.61 -14.56
C HIS A 134 -2.10 8.94 -13.84
N HIS A 135 -1.87 8.93 -12.51
CA HIS A 135 -1.89 10.15 -11.70
C HIS A 135 -0.61 10.38 -10.87
N ALA A 136 0.27 9.39 -10.76
CA ALA A 136 1.53 9.57 -10.03
C ALA A 136 2.46 10.56 -10.76
N GLU A 137 3.06 11.47 -9.99
CA GLU A 137 4.04 12.44 -10.49
C GLU A 137 5.47 11.86 -10.53
N CYS A 138 5.69 10.69 -9.91
CA CYS A 138 6.96 9.97 -9.91
C CYS A 138 6.84 8.60 -10.59
N PRO A 139 7.97 7.96 -10.98
CA PRO A 139 7.97 6.63 -11.55
C PRO A 139 7.18 5.60 -10.74
N VAL A 140 6.46 4.73 -11.44
CA VAL A 140 5.70 3.62 -10.85
C VAL A 140 6.24 2.30 -11.38
N MET A 141 6.56 1.38 -10.47
CA MET A 141 7.01 0.04 -10.79
C MET A 141 5.98 -1.00 -10.35
N ILE A 142 5.54 -1.80 -11.32
CA ILE A 142 4.59 -2.89 -11.09
C ILE A 142 5.35 -4.22 -11.05
N VAL A 143 5.28 -4.91 -9.92
CA VAL A 143 5.95 -6.20 -9.71
C VAL A 143 4.97 -7.33 -10.03
N PRO A 144 5.24 -8.17 -11.05
CA PRO A 144 4.37 -9.28 -11.38
C PRO A 144 4.38 -10.34 -10.28
N PHE A 145 3.22 -10.98 -10.06
CA PHE A 145 3.10 -12.16 -9.22
C PHE A 145 2.94 -13.39 -10.11
N GLU A 146 3.97 -14.23 -10.17
CA GLU A 146 3.87 -15.57 -10.75
C GLU A 146 3.71 -16.58 -9.62
N ARG A 147 2.61 -17.34 -9.62
CA ARG A 147 2.57 -18.58 -8.82
C ARG A 147 3.57 -19.53 -9.48
N LYS A 148 4.65 -19.87 -8.78
CA LYS A 148 5.38 -21.09 -9.12
C LYS A 148 4.38 -22.25 -9.02
N SER A 149 4.16 -22.93 -10.14
CA SER A 149 3.35 -24.14 -10.29
C SER A 149 4.00 -25.30 -9.54
#